data_AF-A0A9N8P0F2-F1
#
_entry.id   AF-A0A9N8P0F2-F1
#
_cell.length_a   1.000
_cell.length_b   1.000
_cell.length_c   1.000
_cell.angle_alpha   90.00
_cell.angle_beta   90.00
_cell.angle_gamma   90.00
#
_symmetry.space_group_name_H-M   'P 1'
#
loop_
_entity.id
_entity.type
_entity.pdbx_description
1 polymer ?
#
loop_
_entity_poly.entity_id
_entity_poly.type
_entity_poly.pdbx_seq_one_letter_code
_entity_poly.pdbx_strand_id
1 'polypeptide(L)'
;MKKRFLILIVFIFCQNLFSQELTLTCKVVDETGRAIPGASVINLKDKKKPVSTDFEGMFTIPYTTDSEIIKINYLGYDSKTYQVKDLLKTKVIDLEVSDAQMQEVVVSASTVSFTNYWLGAKIGYNFVSDSDEDNFIGSAIVSLNMLESESTRNTFSVIGNIGDFKFTKDTAEVAKIEKLAQSINGISIGLGYEYNNRGFFGRDIGIEKFNSKLFLTSVARFTTYKNIGVENESVNFVQNVNTLGTEFALAGFKEGGQLTLTLCSSLMLFDPNKYELIFDKRRDYLVTYEATLIIPIQKKIGFFVNGTFSDKSSALFSFGIALK
;
A
#
# COMPACT_ATOMS: atom_id res chain seq x y z
N MET A 1 -48.26 -28.50 48.31
CA MET A 1 -47.44 -27.31 47.99
C MET A 1 -45.94 -27.63 47.87
N LYS A 2 -45.35 -28.53 48.68
CA LYS A 2 -43.92 -28.88 48.64
C LYS A 2 -43.40 -29.45 47.30
N LYS A 3 -44.19 -30.29 46.59
CA LYS A 3 -43.77 -30.88 45.29
C LYS A 3 -43.71 -29.86 44.13
N ARG A 4 -44.58 -28.85 44.12
CA ARG A 4 -44.57 -27.78 43.10
C ARG A 4 -43.41 -26.80 43.31
N PHE A 5 -43.02 -26.59 44.57
CA PHE A 5 -41.85 -25.78 44.94
C PHE A 5 -40.53 -26.47 44.54
N LEU A 6 -40.45 -27.79 44.69
CA LEU A 6 -39.28 -28.57 44.24
C LEU A 6 -39.08 -28.48 42.72
N ILE A 7 -40.15 -28.55 41.93
CA ILE A 7 -40.10 -28.41 40.47
C ILE A 7 -39.60 -27.03 40.05
N LEU A 8 -40.00 -25.97 40.77
CA LEU A 8 -39.56 -24.60 40.49
C LEU A 8 -38.05 -24.43 40.76
N ILE A 9 -37.54 -25.02 41.85
CA ILE A 9 -36.10 -25.00 42.17
C ILE A 9 -35.29 -25.75 41.11
N VAL A 10 -35.75 -26.93 40.68
CA VAL A 10 -35.09 -27.70 39.62
C VAL A 10 -35.10 -26.91 38.30
N PHE A 11 -36.18 -26.20 37.97
CA PHE A 11 -36.25 -25.39 36.76
C PHE A 11 -35.28 -24.21 36.77
N ILE A 12 -35.09 -23.55 37.91
CA ILE A 12 -34.10 -22.47 38.10
C ILE A 12 -32.66 -23.01 37.99
N PHE A 13 -32.38 -24.20 38.53
CA PHE A 13 -31.07 -24.84 38.38
C PHE A 13 -30.78 -25.30 36.95
N CYS A 14 -31.79 -25.74 36.18
CA CYS A 14 -31.62 -26.12 34.77
C CYS A 14 -31.21 -24.94 33.86
N GLN A 15 -31.56 -23.70 34.20
CA GLN A 15 -31.18 -22.53 33.39
C GLN A 15 -29.67 -22.25 33.41
N ASN A 16 -28.96 -22.69 34.45
CA ASN A 16 -27.51 -22.49 34.56
C ASN A 16 -26.70 -23.43 33.64
N LEU A 17 -27.30 -24.50 33.13
CA LEU A 17 -26.62 -25.44 32.23
C LEU A 17 -26.40 -24.87 30.81
N PHE A 18 -27.16 -23.85 30.40
CA PHE A 18 -27.12 -23.30 29.05
C PHE A 18 -26.16 -22.11 28.87
N SER A 19 -25.37 -21.75 29.89
CA SER A 19 -24.46 -20.60 29.87
C SER A 19 -22.98 -20.98 30.07
N GLN A 20 -22.58 -22.20 29.70
CA GLN A 20 -21.15 -22.54 29.68
C GLN A 20 -20.48 -21.86 28.48
N GLU A 21 -19.63 -20.86 28.77
CA GLU A 21 -18.80 -20.19 27.78
C GLU A 21 -17.66 -21.14 27.39
N LEU A 22 -17.60 -21.55 26.12
CA LEU A 22 -16.49 -22.37 25.63
C LEU A 22 -15.22 -21.52 25.64
N THR A 23 -14.13 -22.08 26.14
CA THR A 23 -12.85 -21.38 26.26
C THR A 23 -11.75 -22.16 25.58
N LEU A 24 -10.92 -21.44 24.81
CA LEU A 24 -9.76 -21.96 24.14
C LEU A 24 -8.52 -21.49 24.89
N THR A 25 -7.66 -22.43 25.29
CA THR A 25 -6.39 -22.12 25.95
C THR A 25 -5.22 -22.61 25.09
N CYS A 26 -4.32 -21.70 24.74
CA CYS A 26 -3.15 -21.97 23.90
C CYS A 26 -1.91 -21.24 24.43
N LYS A 27 -0.74 -21.68 23.95
CA LYS A 27 0.57 -21.08 24.22
C LYS A 27 1.12 -20.42 22.96
N VAL A 28 1.70 -19.23 23.09
CA VAL A 28 2.39 -18.52 22.00
C VAL A 28 3.89 -18.52 22.28
N VAL A 29 4.68 -18.96 21.31
CA VAL A 29 6.14 -19.03 21.38
C VAL A 29 6.80 -18.45 20.13
N ASP A 30 8.09 -18.11 20.23
CA ASP A 30 8.94 -17.72 19.11
C ASP A 30 9.57 -18.92 18.39
N GLU A 31 10.31 -18.69 17.30
CA GLU A 31 11.03 -19.71 16.53
C GLU A 31 12.11 -20.46 17.34
N THR A 32 12.54 -19.90 18.46
CA THR A 32 13.49 -20.53 19.41
C THR A 32 12.77 -21.33 20.51
N GLY A 33 11.43 -21.36 20.49
CA GLY A 33 10.57 -22.03 21.47
C GLY A 33 10.40 -21.26 22.78
N ARG A 34 10.81 -19.97 22.85
CA ARG A 34 10.61 -19.14 24.05
C ARG A 34 9.21 -18.55 24.05
N ALA A 35 8.64 -18.44 25.24
CA ALA A 35 7.31 -17.86 25.42
C ALA A 35 7.28 -16.37 25.05
N ILE A 36 6.19 -15.94 24.39
CA ILE A 36 5.97 -14.54 24.04
C ILE A 36 4.93 -13.93 24.98
N PRO A 37 5.34 -13.15 26.00
CA PRO A 37 4.42 -12.44 26.89
C PRO A 37 3.89 -11.14 26.27
N GLY A 38 2.61 -10.85 26.46
CA GLY A 38 1.96 -9.63 25.98
C GLY A 38 1.54 -9.65 24.50
N ALA A 39 1.53 -10.81 23.84
CA ALA A 39 0.93 -10.98 22.52
C ALA A 39 -0.58 -10.71 22.59
N SER A 40 -1.07 -9.87 21.67
CA SER A 40 -2.50 -9.54 21.56
C SER A 40 -3.22 -10.65 20.83
N VAL A 41 -4.26 -11.18 21.46
CA VAL A 41 -5.10 -12.26 20.94
C VAL A 41 -6.54 -11.76 20.83
N ILE A 42 -7.10 -11.85 19.63
CA ILE A 42 -8.42 -11.30 19.32
C ILE A 42 -9.25 -12.35 18.62
N ASN A 43 -10.46 -12.61 19.13
CA ASN A 43 -11.48 -13.35 18.40
C ASN A 43 -12.11 -12.40 17.39
N LEU A 44 -12.00 -12.70 16.09
CA LEU A 44 -12.45 -11.79 15.03
C LEU A 44 -13.98 -11.62 14.99
N LYS A 45 -14.75 -12.54 15.59
CA LYS A 45 -16.20 -12.43 15.74
C LYS A 45 -16.60 -11.48 16.88
N ASP A 46 -15.83 -11.46 17.97
CA ASP A 46 -16.03 -10.54 19.11
C ASP A 46 -14.76 -9.72 19.40
N LYS A 47 -14.51 -8.74 18.53
CA LYS A 47 -13.35 -7.84 18.62
C LYS A 47 -13.34 -6.96 19.89
N LYS A 48 -14.41 -6.97 20.70
CA LYS A 48 -14.54 -6.12 21.91
C LYS A 48 -13.87 -6.74 23.14
N LYS A 49 -13.45 -8.00 23.06
CA LYS A 49 -12.78 -8.72 24.16
C LYS A 49 -11.39 -9.24 23.74
N PRO A 50 -10.42 -8.35 23.44
CA PRO A 50 -9.04 -8.78 23.25
C PRO A 50 -8.49 -9.34 24.56
N VAL A 51 -7.70 -10.40 24.47
CA VAL A 51 -6.91 -10.94 25.59
C VAL A 51 -5.42 -10.82 25.26
N SER A 52 -4.57 -10.83 26.27
CA SER A 52 -3.12 -10.80 26.09
C SER A 52 -2.49 -12.04 26.70
N THR A 53 -1.39 -12.53 26.12
CA THR A 53 -0.63 -13.64 26.71
C THR A 53 0.06 -13.24 28.02
N ASP A 54 0.15 -14.18 28.95
CA ASP A 54 0.83 -14.00 30.24
C ASP A 54 2.36 -14.23 30.15
N PHE A 55 3.04 -14.26 31.30
CA PHE A 55 4.51 -14.46 31.39
C PHE A 55 5.00 -15.80 30.80
N GLU A 56 4.14 -16.81 30.76
CA GLU A 56 4.45 -18.11 30.18
C GLU A 56 3.99 -18.22 28.72
N GLY A 57 3.49 -17.12 28.14
CA GLY A 57 2.97 -17.06 26.77
C GLY A 57 1.59 -17.69 26.63
N MET A 58 0.89 -17.97 27.73
CA MET A 58 -0.42 -18.60 27.73
C MET A 58 -1.53 -17.56 27.58
N PHE A 59 -2.59 -17.90 26.86
CA PHE A 59 -3.83 -17.13 26.84
C PHE A 59 -5.05 -18.05 26.92
N THR A 60 -6.15 -17.50 27.44
CA THR A 60 -7.47 -18.12 27.38
C THR A 60 -8.46 -17.13 26.77
N ILE A 61 -9.14 -17.53 25.70
CA ILE A 61 -10.13 -16.70 25.01
C ILE A 61 -11.45 -17.45 24.85
N PRO A 62 -12.60 -16.80 25.13
CA PRO A 62 -13.90 -17.41 24.88
C PRO A 62 -14.20 -17.51 23.38
N TYR A 63 -14.91 -18.57 23.00
CA TYR A 63 -15.41 -18.78 21.64
C TYR A 63 -16.82 -19.38 21.68
N THR A 64 -17.58 -19.30 20.59
CA THR A 64 -18.93 -19.89 20.50
C THR A 64 -18.99 -21.07 19.53
N THR A 65 -18.22 -21.02 18.44
CA THR A 65 -18.21 -22.04 17.39
C THR A 65 -16.79 -22.36 16.95
N ASP A 66 -16.52 -23.62 16.62
CA ASP A 66 -15.18 -24.09 16.19
C ASP A 66 -14.68 -23.46 14.88
N SER A 67 -15.57 -22.82 14.11
CA SER A 67 -15.25 -22.06 12.90
C SER A 67 -14.79 -20.62 13.18
N GLU A 68 -14.80 -20.16 14.43
CA GLU A 68 -14.32 -18.83 14.79
C GLU A 68 -12.82 -18.69 14.55
N ILE A 69 -12.38 -17.46 14.26
CA ILE A 69 -10.99 -17.16 13.93
C ILE A 69 -10.36 -16.34 15.04
N ILE A 70 -9.21 -16.80 15.50
CA ILE A 70 -8.37 -16.12 16.48
C ILE A 70 -7.18 -15.51 15.74
N LYS A 71 -7.00 -14.18 15.87
CA LYS A 71 -5.81 -13.46 15.40
C LYS A 71 -4.86 -13.24 16.57
N ILE A 72 -3.60 -13.61 16.39
CA ILE A 72 -2.51 -13.34 17.34
C ILE A 72 -1.56 -12.34 16.68
N ASN A 73 -1.24 -11.27 17.40
CA ASN A 73 -0.30 -10.24 16.96
C ASN A 73 0.65 -9.86 18.08
N TYR A 74 1.93 -9.70 17.76
CA TYR A 74 2.93 -9.21 18.68
C TYR A 74 3.97 -8.36 17.95
N LEU A 75 4.49 -7.33 18.62
CA LEU A 75 5.41 -6.40 18.00
C LEU A 75 6.71 -7.13 17.60
N GLY A 76 7.11 -7.00 16.33
CA GLY A 76 8.31 -7.65 15.79
C GLY A 76 8.08 -9.06 15.25
N TYR A 77 6.83 -9.53 15.19
CA TYR A 77 6.45 -10.87 14.71
C TYR A 77 5.34 -10.78 13.67
N ASP A 78 5.29 -11.75 12.76
CA ASP A 78 4.21 -11.81 11.77
C ASP A 78 2.88 -12.18 12.45
N SER A 79 1.83 -11.42 12.15
CA SER A 79 0.48 -11.73 12.62
C SER A 79 0.00 -13.06 12.03
N LYS A 80 -0.43 -13.98 12.89
CA LYS A 80 -1.02 -15.27 12.45
C LYS A 80 -2.49 -15.37 12.85
N THR A 81 -3.27 -16.02 11.99
CA THR A 81 -4.71 -16.27 12.22
C THR A 81 -4.99 -17.76 12.13
N TYR A 82 -5.77 -18.27 13.08
CA TYR A 82 -6.12 -19.68 13.17
C TYR A 82 -7.61 -19.87 13.39
N GLN A 83 -8.19 -20.93 12.83
CA GLN A 83 -9.54 -21.36 13.22
C GLN A 83 -9.47 -22.09 14.57
N VAL A 84 -10.49 -21.90 15.40
CA VAL A 84 -10.57 -22.53 16.73
C VAL A 84 -10.44 -24.06 16.62
N LYS A 85 -11.07 -24.70 15.62
CA LYS A 85 -10.96 -26.15 15.38
C LYS A 85 -9.52 -26.67 15.25
N ASP A 86 -8.62 -25.84 14.72
CA ASP A 86 -7.22 -26.20 14.47
C ASP A 86 -6.39 -25.98 15.75
N LEU A 87 -6.67 -24.90 16.49
CA LEU A 87 -6.05 -24.61 17.79
C LEU A 87 -6.46 -25.59 18.90
N LEU A 88 -7.65 -26.18 18.80
CA LEU A 88 -8.09 -27.25 19.70
C LEU A 88 -7.19 -28.50 19.59
N LYS A 89 -6.56 -28.71 18.42
CA LYS A 89 -5.61 -29.80 18.18
C LYS A 89 -4.19 -29.36 18.51
N THR A 90 -3.79 -28.21 17.97
CA THR A 90 -2.44 -27.67 18.08
C THR A 90 -2.47 -26.52 19.09
N LYS A 91 -2.33 -26.86 20.37
CA LYS A 91 -2.40 -25.91 21.50
C LYS A 91 -1.19 -24.96 21.61
N VAL A 92 -0.27 -25.02 20.65
CA VAL A 92 0.96 -24.21 20.59
C VAL A 92 0.97 -23.46 19.27
N ILE A 93 1.25 -22.17 19.34
CA ILE A 93 1.29 -21.24 18.21
C ILE A 93 2.71 -20.68 18.13
N ASP A 94 3.41 -21.01 17.05
CA ASP A 94 4.74 -20.47 16.77
C ASP A 94 4.57 -19.20 15.93
N LEU A 95 4.97 -18.06 16.50
CA LEU A 95 5.12 -16.81 15.76
C LEU A 95 6.54 -16.74 15.22
N GLU A 96 6.66 -16.44 13.95
CA GLU A 96 7.95 -16.19 13.32
C GLU A 96 8.30 -14.72 13.52
N VAL A 97 9.56 -14.45 13.92
CA VAL A 97 10.09 -13.09 13.89
C VAL A 97 9.82 -12.51 12.51
N SER A 98 9.19 -11.34 12.53
CA SER A 98 9.00 -10.59 11.31
C SER A 98 10.37 -10.01 10.97
N ASP A 99 11.03 -10.54 9.94
CA ASP A 99 12.16 -9.90 9.26
C ASP A 99 11.76 -8.57 8.59
N ALA A 100 10.58 -8.02 8.93
CA ALA A 100 10.16 -6.69 8.57
C ALA A 100 11.03 -5.62 9.26
N GLN A 101 12.26 -5.46 8.77
CA GLN A 101 12.61 -4.14 8.29
C GLN A 101 11.45 -3.68 7.39
N MET A 102 10.70 -2.74 7.94
CA MET A 102 9.48 -2.21 7.38
C MET A 102 9.76 -1.60 6.00
N GLN A 103 9.60 -2.38 4.95
CA GLN A 103 9.64 -1.86 3.59
C GLN A 103 8.19 -1.69 3.14
N GLU A 104 7.60 -0.63 3.69
CA GLU A 104 6.29 -0.12 3.34
C GLU A 104 6.23 -0.01 1.81
N VAL A 105 5.24 -0.69 1.22
CA VAL A 105 4.98 -0.66 -0.22
C VAL A 105 4.73 0.79 -0.59
N VAL A 106 5.68 1.40 -1.31
CA VAL A 106 5.49 2.74 -1.86
C VAL A 106 4.23 2.70 -2.68
N VAL A 107 3.18 3.39 -2.23
CA VAL A 107 2.07 3.75 -3.10
C VAL A 107 2.70 4.62 -4.17
N SER A 108 3.02 4.03 -5.32
CA SER A 108 3.59 4.75 -6.45
C SER A 108 2.55 5.76 -6.90
N ALA A 109 2.60 6.98 -6.36
CA ALA A 109 2.01 8.14 -6.99
C ALA A 109 2.74 8.27 -8.32
N SER A 110 2.18 7.70 -9.39
CA SER A 110 2.71 7.95 -10.72
C SER A 110 2.37 9.39 -11.06
N THR A 111 3.15 10.35 -10.55
CA THR A 111 3.10 11.73 -11.04
C THR A 111 4.12 11.85 -12.14
N VAL A 112 3.81 11.22 -13.27
CA VAL A 112 4.46 11.61 -14.51
C VAL A 112 3.79 12.90 -14.93
N SER A 113 4.53 14.00 -14.80
CA SER A 113 4.25 15.36 -15.26
C SER A 113 2.99 15.47 -16.13
N PHE A 114 1.96 16.13 -15.60
CA PHE A 114 0.63 16.35 -16.21
C PHE A 114 0.65 17.24 -17.47
N THR A 115 1.83 17.60 -17.92
CA THR A 115 2.08 18.77 -18.76
C THR A 115 2.00 18.47 -20.25
N ASN A 116 1.86 17.21 -20.64
CA ASN A 116 1.74 16.79 -22.03
C ASN A 116 0.90 15.51 -22.10
N TYR A 117 0.14 15.32 -23.18
CA TYR A 117 -0.37 14.00 -23.53
C TYR A 117 0.81 13.05 -23.68
N TRP A 118 0.79 11.92 -22.97
CA TRP A 118 1.77 10.87 -23.20
C TRP A 118 1.12 9.51 -22.93
N LEU A 119 1.37 8.59 -23.86
CA LEU A 119 1.12 7.17 -23.68
C LEU A 119 2.46 6.57 -23.26
N GLY A 120 2.56 5.91 -22.11
CA GLY A 120 3.85 5.34 -21.72
C GLY A 120 3.74 4.08 -20.91
N ALA A 121 4.66 3.16 -21.18
CA ALA A 121 4.80 1.94 -20.41
C ALA A 121 5.80 2.21 -19.28
N LYS A 122 5.38 1.99 -18.04
CA LYS A 122 6.22 2.09 -16.83
C LYS A 122 6.60 0.70 -16.35
N ILE A 123 7.89 0.40 -16.35
CA ILE A 123 8.39 -0.81 -15.72
C ILE A 123 8.89 -0.43 -14.33
N GLY A 124 8.24 -0.93 -13.28
CA GLY A 124 8.67 -0.75 -11.90
C GLY A 124 9.62 -1.88 -11.47
N TYR A 125 10.77 -1.54 -10.89
CA TYR A 125 11.66 -2.50 -10.26
C TYR A 125 11.83 -2.08 -8.80
N ASN A 126 11.37 -2.93 -7.88
CA ASN A 126 11.51 -2.66 -6.45
C ASN A 126 12.78 -3.34 -5.94
N PHE A 127 13.77 -2.55 -5.52
CA PHE A 127 14.91 -3.08 -4.79
C PHE A 127 14.47 -3.31 -3.35
N VAL A 128 13.98 -4.51 -3.05
CA VAL A 128 13.81 -4.92 -1.65
C VAL A 128 15.20 -5.25 -1.14
N SER A 129 15.74 -4.41 -0.25
CA SER A 129 17.01 -4.70 0.41
C SER A 129 16.81 -5.93 1.30
N ASP A 130 17.57 -6.98 1.01
CA ASP A 130 17.95 -8.12 1.85
C ASP A 130 17.55 -9.54 1.36
N SER A 131 17.04 -9.70 0.14
CA SER A 131 17.01 -11.01 -0.51
C SER A 131 17.50 -10.94 -1.96
N ASP A 132 18.40 -11.84 -2.34
CA ASP A 132 18.98 -12.01 -3.68
C ASP A 132 17.95 -12.48 -4.74
N GLU A 133 16.69 -12.04 -4.68
CA GLU A 133 15.63 -12.49 -5.57
C GLU A 133 14.93 -11.36 -6.34
N ASP A 134 15.16 -11.34 -7.66
CA ASP A 134 14.64 -10.37 -8.63
C ASP A 134 13.10 -10.39 -8.75
N ASN A 135 12.43 -9.44 -8.09
CA ASN A 135 10.99 -9.25 -8.23
C ASN A 135 10.66 -8.07 -9.16
N PHE A 136 9.95 -8.35 -10.25
CA PHE A 136 9.66 -7.37 -11.31
C PHE A 136 8.16 -7.12 -11.47
N ILE A 137 7.77 -5.85 -11.50
CA ILE A 137 6.37 -5.43 -11.69
C ILE A 137 6.31 -4.35 -12.77
N GLY A 138 5.77 -4.69 -13.94
CA GLY A 138 5.50 -3.73 -15.01
C GLY A 138 4.04 -3.29 -15.06
N SER A 139 3.81 -2.06 -15.52
CA SER A 139 2.48 -1.49 -15.76
C SER A 139 2.47 -0.58 -16.98
N ALA A 140 1.42 -0.64 -17.78
CA ALA A 140 1.17 0.31 -18.85
C ALA A 140 0.25 1.43 -18.34
N ILE A 141 0.67 2.70 -18.47
CA ILE A 141 -0.06 3.88 -17.98
C ILE A 141 -0.51 4.73 -19.16
N VAL A 142 -1.75 5.20 -19.09
CA VAL A 142 -2.30 6.19 -20.02
C VAL A 142 -2.61 7.45 -19.26
N SER A 143 -2.13 8.60 -19.75
CA SER A 143 -2.49 9.92 -19.26
C SER A 143 -3.22 10.70 -20.35
N LEU A 144 -4.43 11.17 -20.05
CA LEU A 144 -5.27 11.96 -20.94
C LEU A 144 -5.57 13.32 -20.31
N ASN A 145 -5.11 14.41 -20.94
CA ASN A 145 -5.50 15.77 -20.58
C ASN A 145 -6.80 16.13 -21.31
N MET A 146 -7.93 16.01 -20.63
CA MET A 146 -9.24 16.19 -21.24
C MET A 146 -9.60 17.66 -21.46
N LEU A 147 -9.04 18.57 -20.66
CA LEU A 147 -9.16 20.02 -20.86
C LEU A 147 -7.81 20.67 -20.58
N GLU A 148 -7.30 21.43 -21.54
CA GLU A 148 -6.10 22.25 -21.39
C GLU A 148 -6.45 23.68 -21.81
N SER A 149 -6.37 24.62 -20.88
CA SER A 149 -6.64 26.03 -21.15
C SER A 149 -5.34 26.82 -21.09
N GLU A 150 -4.78 27.17 -22.24
CA GLU A 150 -3.56 27.99 -22.30
C GLU A 150 -3.74 29.36 -21.62
N SER A 151 -4.97 29.90 -21.62
CA SER A 151 -5.31 31.18 -20.99
C SER A 151 -5.32 31.10 -19.46
N THR A 152 -5.97 30.08 -18.90
CA THR A 152 -6.13 29.96 -17.44
C THR A 152 -5.04 29.11 -16.79
N ARG A 153 -4.23 28.40 -17.61
CA ARG A 153 -3.18 27.46 -17.21
C ARG A 153 -3.66 26.32 -16.31
N ASN A 154 -4.96 26.02 -16.40
CA ASN A 154 -5.56 24.89 -15.73
C ASN A 154 -5.64 23.70 -16.68
N THR A 155 -5.41 22.53 -16.12
CA THR A 155 -5.59 21.24 -16.79
C THR A 155 -6.57 20.37 -16.01
N PHE A 156 -7.39 19.63 -16.73
CA PHE A 156 -8.17 18.52 -16.17
C PHE A 156 -7.69 17.23 -16.82
N SER A 157 -7.28 16.28 -15.98
CA SER A 157 -6.58 15.08 -16.44
C SER A 157 -7.17 13.82 -15.82
N VAL A 158 -7.18 12.77 -16.62
CA VAL A 158 -7.47 11.41 -16.20
C VAL A 158 -6.24 10.57 -16.50
N ILE A 159 -5.70 9.93 -15.47
CA ILE A 159 -4.56 9.02 -15.58
C ILE A 159 -5.03 7.65 -15.10
N GLY A 160 -4.77 6.61 -15.86
CA GLY A 160 -5.11 5.25 -15.44
C GLY A 160 -4.15 4.23 -16.02
N ASN A 161 -4.00 3.10 -15.32
CA ASN A 161 -3.29 1.96 -15.87
C ASN A 161 -4.21 1.18 -16.81
N ILE A 162 -3.66 0.68 -17.91
CA ILE A 162 -4.37 -0.14 -18.91
C ILE A 162 -3.92 -1.60 -18.92
N GLY A 163 -2.94 -1.97 -18.11
CA GLY A 163 -2.53 -3.36 -17.95
C GLY A 163 -1.28 -3.52 -17.11
N ASP A 164 -1.17 -4.66 -16.44
CA ASP A 164 -0.06 -4.98 -15.54
C ASP A 164 0.53 -6.34 -15.90
N PHE A 165 1.83 -6.48 -15.66
CA PHE A 165 2.54 -7.74 -15.79
C PHE A 165 3.47 -7.93 -14.59
N LYS A 166 3.28 -9.05 -13.90
CA LYS A 166 4.03 -9.44 -12.71
C LYS A 166 4.88 -10.65 -13.05
N PHE A 167 6.18 -10.56 -12.78
CA PHE A 167 7.09 -11.70 -12.77
C PHE A 167 7.59 -11.89 -11.35
N THR A 168 7.26 -13.03 -10.74
CA THR A 168 7.70 -13.41 -9.39
C THR A 168 8.28 -14.82 -9.48
N LYS A 169 9.48 -15.02 -8.92
CA LYS A 169 10.15 -16.33 -8.91
C LYS A 169 9.77 -17.13 -7.65
N ASP A 170 9.41 -16.45 -6.56
CA ASP A 170 9.19 -17.07 -5.26
C ASP A 170 7.72 -17.04 -4.80
N THR A 171 7.30 -18.08 -4.06
CA THR A 171 5.93 -18.26 -3.54
C THR A 171 5.71 -17.62 -2.16
N ALA A 172 6.76 -17.35 -1.38
CA ALA A 172 6.64 -16.83 -0.02
C ALA A 172 6.35 -15.31 0.03
N GLU A 173 6.86 -14.52 -0.92
CA GLU A 173 6.67 -13.06 -0.97
C GLU A 173 5.51 -12.58 -1.86
N VAL A 174 4.72 -13.52 -2.39
CA VAL A 174 3.67 -13.24 -3.39
C VAL A 174 2.70 -12.17 -2.93
N ALA A 175 2.30 -12.19 -1.65
CA ALA A 175 1.33 -11.25 -1.08
C ALA A 175 1.86 -9.81 -1.05
N LYS A 176 3.14 -9.59 -0.71
CA LYS A 176 3.75 -8.24 -0.71
C LYS A 176 3.84 -7.67 -2.12
N ILE A 177 4.31 -8.49 -3.06
CA ILE A 177 4.44 -8.12 -4.47
C ILE A 177 3.06 -7.90 -5.10
N GLU A 178 2.05 -8.68 -4.67
CA GLU A 178 0.67 -8.47 -5.09
C GLU A 178 0.09 -7.16 -4.56
N LYS A 179 0.29 -6.83 -3.27
CA LYS A 179 -0.11 -5.52 -2.74
C LYS A 179 0.59 -4.37 -3.48
N LEU A 180 1.87 -4.51 -3.82
CA LEU A 180 2.61 -3.53 -4.63
C LEU A 180 2.06 -3.41 -6.05
N ALA A 181 1.79 -4.53 -6.72
CA ALA A 181 1.16 -4.56 -8.04
C ALA A 181 -0.27 -4.00 -8.02
N GLN A 182 -1.03 -4.20 -6.95
CA GLN A 182 -2.35 -3.58 -6.80
C GLN A 182 -2.24 -2.09 -6.48
N SER A 183 -1.18 -1.65 -5.80
CA SER A 183 -0.97 -0.23 -5.47
C SER A 183 -0.65 0.65 -6.67
N ILE A 184 0.02 0.08 -7.68
CA ILE A 184 0.23 0.79 -8.95
C ILE A 184 -1.11 0.92 -9.69
N ASN A 185 -2.02 -0.04 -9.54
CA ASN A 185 -3.30 -0.12 -10.24
C ASN A 185 -4.30 0.90 -9.75
N GLY A 186 -4.97 1.56 -10.69
CA GLY A 186 -6.03 2.48 -10.34
C GLY A 186 -6.25 3.52 -11.41
N ILE A 187 -7.25 4.35 -11.12
CA ILE A 187 -7.61 5.51 -11.93
C ILE A 187 -7.43 6.73 -11.05
N SER A 188 -6.80 7.75 -11.59
CA SER A 188 -6.55 9.04 -10.99
C SER A 188 -7.26 10.10 -11.81
N ILE A 189 -8.06 10.93 -11.15
CA ILE A 189 -8.80 12.03 -11.78
C ILE A 189 -8.45 13.29 -11.00
N GLY A 190 -8.04 14.34 -11.70
CA GLY A 190 -7.59 15.53 -11.00
C GLY A 190 -7.51 16.80 -11.82
N LEU A 191 -7.27 17.87 -11.10
CA LEU A 191 -7.03 19.20 -11.62
C LEU A 191 -5.56 19.56 -11.42
N GLY A 192 -4.98 20.20 -12.41
CA GLY A 192 -3.65 20.77 -12.38
C GLY A 192 -3.69 22.27 -12.65
N TYR A 193 -2.78 22.99 -12.01
CA TYR A 193 -2.44 24.37 -12.34
C TYR A 193 -0.96 24.45 -12.66
N GLU A 194 -0.61 25.12 -13.74
CA GLU A 194 0.76 25.23 -14.20
C GLU A 194 1.21 26.68 -14.35
N TYR A 195 2.44 26.95 -13.95
CA TYR A 195 3.11 28.21 -14.18
C TYR A 195 4.41 27.97 -14.93
N ASN A 196 4.42 28.36 -16.20
CA ASN A 196 5.61 28.30 -17.05
C ASN A 196 6.48 29.53 -16.81
N ASN A 197 7.75 29.29 -16.49
CA ASN A 197 8.76 30.33 -16.44
C ASN A 197 9.77 30.09 -17.57
N ARG A 198 9.76 30.96 -18.59
CA ARG A 198 10.77 30.93 -19.64
C ARG A 198 11.99 31.70 -19.14
N GLY A 199 12.92 30.99 -18.51
CA GLY A 199 14.17 31.58 -18.03
C GLY A 199 15.13 31.90 -19.18
N PHE A 200 15.57 33.16 -19.24
CA PHE A 200 16.70 33.64 -20.03
C PHE A 200 18.03 33.20 -19.37
N PHE A 201 18.46 31.94 -19.53
CA PHE A 201 19.87 31.62 -19.35
C PHE A 201 20.59 31.78 -20.69
N GLY A 202 21.64 32.60 -20.66
CA GLY A 202 22.28 33.19 -21.82
C GLY A 202 22.76 32.19 -22.86
N ARG A 203 22.79 32.67 -24.11
CA ARG A 203 23.26 32.04 -25.34
C ARG A 203 24.72 31.53 -25.27
N ASP A 204 25.43 31.81 -24.18
CA ASP A 204 26.88 31.65 -24.03
C ASP A 204 27.34 30.28 -23.50
N ILE A 205 26.42 29.38 -23.13
CA ILE A 205 26.76 28.01 -22.63
C ILE A 205 26.37 26.91 -23.65
N GLY A 206 26.00 27.27 -24.89
CA GLY A 206 25.62 26.29 -25.93
C GLY A 206 24.30 25.54 -25.65
N ILE A 207 23.53 25.96 -24.64
CA ILE A 207 22.20 25.45 -24.31
C ILE A 207 21.17 26.30 -25.05
N GLU A 208 20.56 25.77 -26.11
CA GLU A 208 19.71 26.56 -27.00
C GLU A 208 18.41 27.04 -26.36
N LYS A 209 17.76 26.23 -25.50
CA LYS A 209 16.52 26.60 -24.79
C LYS A 209 16.40 25.83 -23.47
N PHE A 210 16.39 26.56 -22.37
CA PHE A 210 16.03 26.06 -21.03
C PHE A 210 14.65 26.59 -20.65
N ASN A 211 13.77 25.70 -20.20
CA ASN A 211 12.46 26.05 -19.65
C ASN A 211 12.35 25.50 -18.23
N SER A 212 11.71 26.25 -17.34
CA SER A 212 11.28 25.74 -16.06
C SER A 212 9.77 25.89 -15.89
N LYS A 213 9.19 24.98 -15.13
CA LYS A 213 7.77 24.96 -14.82
C LYS A 213 7.58 24.67 -13.35
N LEU A 214 6.60 25.34 -12.75
CA LEU A 214 6.04 24.98 -11.45
C LEU A 214 4.62 24.48 -11.69
N PHE A 215 4.21 23.42 -11.01
CA PHE A 215 2.84 22.93 -11.09
C PHE A 215 2.33 22.49 -9.72
N LEU A 216 1.02 22.63 -9.54
CA LEU A 216 0.28 22.13 -8.40
C LEU A 216 -0.85 21.24 -8.92
N THR A 217 -1.04 20.08 -8.33
CA THR A 217 -2.16 19.20 -8.68
C THR A 217 -2.91 18.74 -7.43
N SER A 218 -4.21 18.50 -7.62
CA SER A 218 -5.09 17.85 -6.65
C SER A 218 -5.84 16.73 -7.36
N VAL A 219 -5.59 15.50 -6.92
CA VAL A 219 -5.99 14.28 -7.63
C VAL A 219 -6.70 13.33 -6.67
N ALA A 220 -7.87 12.84 -7.07
CA ALA A 220 -8.51 11.69 -6.42
C ALA A 220 -8.05 10.42 -7.14
N ARG A 221 -7.39 9.52 -6.39
CA ARG A 221 -6.97 8.20 -6.87
C ARG A 221 -7.88 7.13 -6.30
N PHE A 222 -8.30 6.22 -7.18
CA PHE A 222 -9.16 5.09 -6.88
C PHE A 222 -8.40 3.80 -7.18
N THR A 223 -8.15 3.01 -6.15
CA THR A 223 -7.48 1.71 -6.25
C THR A 223 -8.32 0.66 -5.52
N THR A 224 -8.42 -0.53 -6.10
CA THR A 224 -9.07 -1.67 -5.47
C THR A 224 -8.00 -2.67 -5.07
N TYR A 225 -7.89 -2.92 -3.78
CA TYR A 225 -7.06 -3.99 -3.26
C TYR A 225 -7.90 -5.27 -3.12
N LYS A 226 -7.36 -6.40 -3.56
CA LYS A 226 -7.97 -7.73 -3.46
C LYS A 226 -7.17 -8.58 -2.49
N ASN A 227 -7.80 -9.65 -1.98
CA ASN A 227 -7.17 -10.59 -1.05
C ASN A 227 -6.72 -9.88 0.24
N ILE A 228 -7.53 -8.93 0.72
CA ILE A 228 -7.26 -8.20 1.96
C ILE A 228 -7.98 -8.87 3.12
N GLY A 229 -7.23 -9.11 4.20
CA GLY A 229 -7.73 -9.83 5.37
C GLY A 229 -8.00 -11.31 5.11
N VAL A 230 -8.55 -11.99 6.11
CA VAL A 230 -8.76 -13.46 6.10
C VAL A 230 -9.90 -13.88 5.17
N GLU A 231 -10.85 -13.00 4.90
CA GLU A 231 -12.00 -13.26 4.02
C GLU A 231 -11.70 -12.99 2.54
N ASN A 232 -10.45 -12.65 2.19
CA ASN A 232 -10.02 -12.27 0.85
C ASN A 232 -10.90 -11.17 0.23
N GLU A 233 -11.27 -10.17 1.02
CA GLU A 233 -12.18 -9.12 0.58
C GLU A 233 -11.52 -8.19 -0.44
N SER A 234 -12.37 -7.56 -1.25
CA SER A 234 -11.97 -6.44 -2.09
C SER A 234 -12.22 -5.12 -1.36
N VAL A 235 -11.17 -4.38 -1.08
CA VAL A 235 -11.22 -3.09 -0.39
C VAL A 235 -10.99 -1.97 -1.39
N ASN A 236 -12.00 -1.12 -1.56
CA ASN A 236 -11.87 0.12 -2.33
C ASN A 236 -11.19 1.20 -1.49
N PHE A 237 -10.04 1.65 -1.99
CA PHE A 237 -9.19 2.64 -1.36
C PHE A 237 -9.15 3.91 -2.20
N VAL A 238 -9.55 5.03 -1.58
CA VAL A 238 -9.58 6.35 -2.21
C VAL A 238 -8.54 7.22 -1.53
N GLN A 239 -7.72 7.88 -2.34
CA GLN A 239 -6.62 8.72 -1.88
C GLN A 239 -6.72 10.09 -2.53
N ASN A 240 -6.69 11.14 -1.72
CA ASN A 240 -6.56 12.52 -2.21
C ASN A 240 -5.07 12.87 -2.21
N VAL A 241 -4.50 13.01 -3.40
CA VAL A 241 -3.07 13.27 -3.64
C VAL A 241 -2.91 14.72 -4.09
N ASN A 242 -2.26 15.53 -3.27
CA ASN A 242 -1.92 16.91 -3.58
C ASN A 242 -0.43 16.99 -3.87
N THR A 243 -0.05 17.41 -5.07
CA THR A 243 1.36 17.43 -5.49
C THR A 243 1.80 18.83 -5.85
N LEU A 244 2.91 19.26 -5.26
CA LEU A 244 3.67 20.40 -5.72
C LEU A 244 4.89 19.87 -6.47
N GLY A 245 5.10 20.33 -7.70
CA GLY A 245 6.20 19.88 -8.52
C GLY A 245 6.86 20.98 -9.32
N THR A 246 8.13 20.78 -9.64
CA THR A 246 8.88 21.60 -10.57
C THR A 246 9.48 20.74 -11.66
N GLU A 247 9.49 21.27 -12.88
CA GLU A 247 10.07 20.62 -14.04
C GLU A 247 11.08 21.54 -14.69
N PHE A 248 12.23 20.98 -15.03
CA PHE A 248 13.29 21.62 -15.80
C PHE A 248 13.44 20.88 -17.12
N ALA A 249 13.38 21.61 -18.23
CA ALA A 249 13.48 21.06 -19.57
C ALA A 249 14.60 21.75 -20.35
N LEU A 250 15.53 20.95 -20.85
CA LEU A 250 16.62 21.37 -21.73
C LEU A 250 16.31 20.88 -23.15
N ALA A 251 16.36 21.77 -24.14
CA ALA A 251 16.16 21.44 -25.55
C ALA A 251 17.40 21.80 -26.40
N GLY A 252 17.45 21.30 -27.64
CA GLY A 252 18.57 21.58 -28.57
C GLY A 252 19.42 20.36 -28.94
N PHE A 253 18.95 19.14 -28.63
CA PHE A 253 19.64 17.91 -29.02
C PHE A 253 19.53 17.66 -30.53
N LYS A 254 20.59 17.11 -31.14
CA LYS A 254 20.69 16.88 -32.60
C LYS A 254 19.51 16.09 -33.19
N GLU A 255 19.03 15.09 -32.47
CA GLU A 255 17.90 14.21 -32.85
C GLU A 255 16.52 14.78 -32.44
N GLY A 256 16.50 16.00 -31.90
CA GLY A 256 15.31 16.61 -31.29
C GLY A 256 14.98 16.06 -29.90
N GLY A 257 13.87 16.53 -29.34
CA GLY A 257 13.42 16.14 -28.00
C GLY A 257 13.90 17.06 -26.89
N GLN A 258 13.54 16.74 -25.65
CA GLN A 258 13.88 17.51 -24.46
C GLN A 258 14.34 16.58 -23.35
N LEU A 259 15.47 16.92 -22.73
CA LEU A 259 15.89 16.33 -21.46
C LEU A 259 15.08 17.00 -20.36
N THR A 260 14.34 16.20 -19.61
CA THR A 260 13.43 16.71 -18.58
C THR A 260 13.80 16.13 -17.23
N LEU A 261 13.95 16.99 -16.22
CA LEU A 261 14.03 16.61 -14.83
C LEU A 261 12.81 17.17 -14.10
N THR A 262 12.00 16.30 -13.51
CA THR A 262 10.84 16.66 -12.71
C THR A 262 11.08 16.25 -11.27
N LEU A 263 10.84 17.16 -10.33
CA LEU A 263 10.91 16.92 -8.90
C LEU A 263 9.55 17.24 -8.28
N CYS A 264 9.00 16.31 -7.50
CA CYS A 264 7.69 16.44 -6.90
C CYS A 264 7.74 16.14 -5.39
N SER A 265 6.88 16.81 -4.65
CA SER A 265 6.50 16.44 -3.30
C SER A 265 4.98 16.31 -3.25
N SER A 266 4.48 15.17 -2.79
CA SER A 266 3.05 14.88 -2.72
C SER A 266 2.62 14.57 -1.30
N LEU A 267 1.51 15.18 -0.88
CA LEU A 267 0.79 14.83 0.33
C LEU A 267 -0.42 13.97 -0.05
N MET A 268 -0.54 12.82 0.57
CA MET A 268 -1.57 11.84 0.31
C MET A 268 -2.43 11.64 1.55
N LEU A 269 -3.73 11.90 1.41
CA LEU A 269 -4.73 11.78 2.47
C LEU A 269 -5.70 10.64 2.13
N PHE A 270 -6.07 9.84 3.14
CA PHE A 270 -6.94 8.68 2.99
C PHE A 270 -7.57 8.30 4.33
N ASP A 271 -8.49 7.32 4.31
CA ASP A 271 -9.06 6.75 5.54
C ASP A 271 -8.01 5.90 6.28
N PRO A 272 -7.61 6.28 7.51
CA PRO A 272 -6.59 5.56 8.28
C PRO A 272 -6.95 4.10 8.57
N ASN A 273 -8.24 3.81 8.76
CA ASN A 273 -8.70 2.45 9.06
C ASN A 273 -8.60 1.54 7.84
N LYS A 274 -8.91 2.08 6.65
CA LYS A 274 -8.73 1.34 5.39
C LYS A 274 -7.26 1.11 5.09
N TYR A 275 -6.43 2.13 5.34
CA TYR A 275 -4.99 1.98 5.17
C TYR A 275 -4.44 0.89 6.11
N GLU A 276 -4.83 0.90 7.39
CA GLU A 276 -4.44 -0.14 8.35
C GLU A 276 -4.93 -1.53 7.95
N LEU A 277 -6.15 -1.64 7.42
CA LEU A 277 -6.69 -2.90 6.92
C LEU A 277 -5.89 -3.46 5.73
N ILE A 278 -5.44 -2.59 4.82
CA ILE A 278 -4.72 -3.01 3.60
C ILE A 278 -3.25 -3.33 3.89
N PHE A 279 -2.60 -2.50 4.70
CA PHE A 279 -1.15 -2.52 4.90
C PHE A 279 -0.71 -3.04 6.27
N ASP A 280 -1.65 -3.46 7.11
CA ASP A 280 -1.42 -3.95 8.48
C ASP A 280 -0.66 -2.93 9.35
N LYS A 281 -0.79 -1.63 9.01
CA LYS A 281 -0.10 -0.52 9.65
C LYS A 281 -0.97 0.71 9.64
N ARG A 282 -1.10 1.39 10.77
CA ARG A 282 -1.87 2.64 10.82
C ARG A 282 -1.06 3.84 10.32
N ARG A 283 -1.64 4.61 9.41
CA ARG A 283 -1.15 5.93 8.96
C ARG A 283 -2.33 6.87 8.80
N ASP A 284 -2.12 8.13 9.13
CA ASP A 284 -3.13 9.17 8.91
C ASP A 284 -2.93 9.88 7.56
N TYR A 285 -1.69 9.88 7.04
CA TYR A 285 -1.30 10.46 5.76
C TYR A 285 0.04 9.86 5.31
N LEU A 286 0.38 10.09 4.04
CA LEU A 286 1.73 9.85 3.51
C LEU A 286 2.29 11.09 2.83
N VAL A 287 3.61 11.26 2.93
CA VAL A 287 4.36 12.26 2.17
C VAL A 287 5.34 11.51 1.29
N THR A 288 5.28 11.77 -0.01
CA THR A 288 6.16 11.13 -1.00
C THR A 288 6.94 12.19 -1.76
N TYR A 289 8.18 11.87 -2.09
CA TYR A 289 9.05 12.65 -2.95
C TYR A 289 9.33 11.86 -4.21
N GLU A 290 9.22 12.49 -5.37
CA GLU A 290 9.40 11.83 -6.65
C GLU A 290 10.39 12.62 -7.50
N ALA A 291 11.33 11.92 -8.12
CA ALA A 291 12.27 12.49 -9.07
C ALA A 291 12.21 11.70 -10.37
N THR A 292 11.89 12.36 -11.48
CA THR A 292 11.78 11.76 -12.81
C THR A 292 12.76 12.43 -13.75
N LEU A 293 13.62 11.64 -14.39
CA LEU A 293 14.50 12.05 -15.46
C LEU A 293 14.05 11.41 -16.76
N ILE A 294 13.76 12.21 -17.78
CA ILE A 294 13.45 11.76 -19.14
C ILE A 294 14.59 12.17 -20.05
N ILE A 295 15.27 11.17 -20.63
CA ILE A 295 16.36 11.32 -21.58
C ILE A 295 15.79 11.13 -22.99
N PRO A 296 15.85 12.14 -23.87
CA PRO A 296 15.30 12.03 -25.22
C PRO A 296 16.17 11.11 -26.07
N ILE A 297 15.52 10.17 -26.76
CA ILE A 297 16.14 9.34 -27.81
C ILE A 297 15.84 9.98 -29.18
N GLN A 298 14.60 10.42 -29.36
CA GLN A 298 14.12 11.15 -30.54
C GLN A 298 13.12 12.23 -30.09
N LYS A 299 12.67 13.07 -31.03
CA LYS A 299 11.69 14.15 -30.77
C LYS A 299 10.46 13.75 -29.95
N LYS A 300 9.99 12.51 -30.07
CA LYS A 300 8.78 11.98 -29.42
C LYS A 300 9.00 10.74 -28.57
N ILE A 301 10.25 10.29 -28.43
CA ILE A 301 10.59 9.03 -27.75
C ILE A 301 11.70 9.34 -26.76
N GLY A 302 11.53 8.94 -25.51
CA GLY A 302 12.54 9.08 -24.48
C GLY A 302 12.62 7.85 -23.59
N PHE A 303 13.78 7.63 -22.99
CA PHE A 303 13.91 6.73 -21.86
C PHE A 303 13.64 7.53 -20.59
N PHE A 304 12.90 6.98 -19.64
CA PHE A 304 12.73 7.63 -18.34
C PHE A 304 13.24 6.77 -17.20
N VAL A 305 13.72 7.46 -16.16
CA VAL A 305 14.05 6.93 -14.85
C VAL A 305 13.24 7.71 -13.84
N ASN A 306 12.60 7.01 -12.91
CA ASN A 306 11.77 7.61 -11.88
C ASN A 306 12.09 6.94 -10.54
N GLY A 307 12.47 7.75 -9.56
CA GLY A 307 12.65 7.34 -8.17
C GLY A 307 11.57 7.95 -7.30
N THR A 308 10.86 7.14 -6.54
CA THR A 308 9.88 7.56 -5.54
C THR A 308 10.37 7.18 -4.16
N PHE A 309 10.39 8.15 -3.26
CA PHE A 309 10.84 8.04 -1.88
C PHE A 309 9.67 8.43 -0.97
N SER A 310 9.58 7.82 0.20
CA SER A 310 8.71 8.31 1.27
C SER A 310 9.44 8.17 2.59
N ASP A 311 9.13 9.04 3.56
CA ASP A 311 9.82 9.14 4.85
C ASP A 311 9.87 7.82 5.64
N LYS A 312 9.07 6.81 5.24
CA LYS A 312 8.87 5.57 6.01
C LYS A 312 8.83 4.30 5.16
N SER A 313 9.26 4.37 3.89
CA SER A 313 9.24 3.26 2.92
C SER A 313 10.55 3.13 2.15
N SER A 314 10.84 1.95 1.61
CA SER A 314 11.93 1.76 0.64
C SER A 314 11.75 2.65 -0.58
N ALA A 315 12.84 3.03 -1.23
CA ALA A 315 12.77 3.77 -2.48
C ALA A 315 12.30 2.84 -3.60
N LEU A 316 11.28 3.26 -4.35
CA LEU A 316 10.83 2.57 -5.56
C LEU A 316 11.50 3.21 -6.77
N PHE A 317 12.17 2.40 -7.58
CA PHE A 317 12.71 2.86 -8.85
C PHE A 317 11.91 2.27 -10.01
N SER A 318 11.79 3.05 -11.06
CA SER A 318 11.09 2.63 -12.26
C SER A 318 11.76 3.22 -13.48
N PHE A 319 11.69 2.46 -14.54
CA PHE A 319 12.37 2.72 -15.79
C PHE A 319 11.37 2.48 -16.91
N GLY A 320 11.56 3.11 -18.05
CA GLY A 320 10.69 2.80 -19.17
C GLY A 320 10.89 3.71 -20.35
N ILE A 321 9.93 3.62 -21.27
CA ILE A 321 9.93 4.41 -22.49
C ILE A 321 8.74 5.36 -22.42
N ALA A 322 9.03 6.65 -22.57
CA ALA A 322 8.05 7.71 -22.71
C ALA A 322 7.82 7.99 -24.20
N LEU A 323 6.55 7.97 -24.63
CA LEU A 323 6.13 8.33 -25.99
C LEU A 323 5.21 9.56 -25.93
N LYS A 324 5.54 10.58 -26.72
CA LYS A 324 4.85 11.88 -26.78
C LYS A 324 4.18 12.14 -28.13
#